data_AF-A0A9X1UFS4-F1
#
_entry.id   AF-A0A9X1UFS4-F1
#
_cell.length_a   1.000
_cell.length_b   1.000
_cell.length_c   1.000
_cell.angle_alpha   90.00
_cell.angle_beta   90.00
_cell.angle_gamma   90.00
#
_symmetry.space_group_name_H-M   'P 1'
#
loop_
_entity.id
_entity.type
_entity.pdbx_description
1 polymer ?
#
loop_
_entity_poly.entity_id
_entity_poly.type
_entity_poly.pdbx_seq_one_letter_code
_entity_poly.pdbx_strand_id
1 'polypeptide(L)' 'MIEMGDLSDAELAKLTEWTRGAFDAAVAAGYVVPPWRPSAGMHDALAGYYRAGLTPSEGAEALFATRQ' A
#
# COMPACT_ATOMS: atom_id res chain seq x y z
N MET A 1 17.61 15.83 -6.56
CA MET A 1 17.77 15.07 -5.31
C MET A 1 16.53 15.37 -4.49
N ILE A 2 15.54 14.47 -4.45
CA ILE A 2 14.30 14.72 -3.71
C ILE A 2 14.55 14.34 -2.25
N GLU A 3 14.38 15.31 -1.35
CA GLU A 3 14.56 15.14 0.09
C GLU A 3 13.58 14.09 0.64
N MET A 4 14.12 13.04 1.25
CA MET A 4 13.41 12.16 2.19
C MET A 4 13.21 12.90 3.52
N GLY A 5 12.55 14.05 3.49
CA GLY A 5 12.57 15.03 4.59
C GLY A 5 11.26 15.18 5.37
N ASP A 6 10.10 15.28 4.72
CA ASP A 6 8.87 15.64 5.45
C ASP A 6 7.61 15.21 4.69
N LEU A 7 7.14 13.99 4.93
CA LEU A 7 5.71 13.74 4.73
C LEU A 7 5.02 14.39 5.92
N SER A 8 4.27 15.46 5.69
CA SER A 8 3.44 16.05 6.75
C SER A 8 2.58 14.97 7.41
N ASP A 9 2.24 15.14 8.69
CA ASP A 9 1.39 14.20 9.43
C ASP A 9 0.07 13.89 8.69
N ALA A 10 -0.45 14.87 7.94
CA ALA A 10 -1.63 14.71 7.10
C ALA A 10 -1.40 13.72 5.93
N GLU A 11 -0.23 13.76 5.29
CA GLU A 11 0.10 12.80 4.22
C GLU A 11 0.41 11.41 4.76
N LEU A 12 0.99 11.31 5.95
CA LEU A 12 1.15 10.02 6.62
C LEU A 12 -0.22 9.40 6.98
N ALA A 13 -1.17 10.21 7.43
CA ALA A 13 -2.54 9.77 7.69
C ALA A 13 -3.22 9.27 6.41
N LYS A 14 -3.14 10.01 5.31
CA LYS A 14 -3.69 9.60 4.00
C LYS A 14 -3.04 8.34 3.47
N LEU A 15 -1.70 8.23 3.54
CA LEU A 15 -0.99 7.02 3.12
C LEU A 15 -1.41 5.81 3.99
N THR A 16 -1.61 6.02 5.29
CA THR A 16 -2.07 4.97 6.20
C THR A 16 -3.48 4.51 5.87
N GLU A 17 -4.40 5.44 5.63
CA GLU A 17 -5.78 5.13 5.21
C GLU A 17 -5.82 4.41 3.87
N TRP A 18 -5.08 4.92 2.89
CA TRP A 18 -4.95 4.31 1.57
C TRP A 18 -4.37 2.89 1.66
N THR A 19 -3.34 2.68 2.49
CA THR A 19 -2.71 1.37 2.70
C THR A 19 -3.67 0.37 3.33
N ARG A 20 -4.51 0.82 4.28
CA ARG A 20 -5.57 -0.02 4.85
C ARG A 20 -6.59 -0.43 3.79
N GLY A 21 -7.04 0.51 2.96
CA GLY A 21 -7.95 0.21 1.85
C GLY A 21 -7.35 -0.80 0.86
N ALA A 22 -6.05 -0.71 0.59
CA ALA A 22 -5.37 -1.66 -0.29
C ALA A 22 -5.31 -3.06 0.34
N PHE A 23 -5.10 -3.13 1.65
CA PHE A 23 -5.14 -4.40 2.38
C PHE A 23 -6.54 -5.01 2.41
N ASP A 24 -7.57 -4.22 2.69
CA ASP A 24 -8.96 -4.67 2.69
C ASP A 24 -9.38 -5.19 1.31
N ALA A 25 -8.96 -4.50 0.24
CA ALA A 25 -9.17 -4.95 -1.14
C ALA A 25 -8.44 -6.27 -1.42
N ALA A 26 -7.20 -6.44 -0.95
CA ALA A 26 -6.43 -7.67 -1.11
C ALA A 26 -7.08 -8.86 -0.39
N VAL A 27 -7.64 -8.63 0.81
CA VAL A 27 -8.37 -9.66 1.56
C VAL A 27 -9.69 -10.01 0.85
N ALA A 28 -10.45 -9.02 0.39
CA ALA A 28 -11.69 -9.25 -0.34
C ALA A 28 -11.49 -10.01 -1.66
N ALA A 29 -10.37 -9.75 -2.36
CA ALA A 29 -9.97 -10.46 -3.57
C ALA A 29 -9.34 -11.85 -3.30
N GLY A 30 -9.08 -12.19 -2.03
CA GLY A 30 -8.45 -13.46 -1.65
C GLY A 30 -6.95 -13.54 -1.91
N TYR A 31 -6.28 -12.42 -2.20
CA TYR A 31 -4.82 -12.39 -2.37
C TYR A 31 -4.07 -12.53 -1.04
N VAL A 32 -4.70 -12.13 0.07
CA VAL A 32 -4.13 -12.22 1.42
C VAL A 32 -5.13 -12.87 2.37
N VAL A 33 -4.65 -13.79 3.21
CA VAL A 33 -5.43 -14.42 4.29
C VAL A 33 -4.85 -13.99 5.64
N PRO A 34 -5.63 -13.31 6.52
CA PRO A 34 -5.19 -13.00 7.87
C PRO A 34 -4.94 -14.26 8.73
N PRO A 35 -3.96 -14.26 9.66
CA PRO A 35 -3.06 -13.15 9.97
C PRO A 35 -1.91 -13.07 8.96
N TRP A 36 -1.74 -11.89 8.36
CA TRP A 36 -0.65 -11.62 7.43
C TRP A 36 -0.03 -10.27 7.77
N ARG A 37 1.29 -10.14 7.60
CA ARG A 37 2.02 -8.88 7.83
C ARG A 37 2.86 -8.53 6.61
N PRO A 38 2.79 -7.27 6.12
CA PRO A 38 3.66 -6.82 5.05
C PRO A 38 5.12 -6.77 5.51
N SER A 39 6.04 -7.09 4.60
CA SER A 39 7.46 -6.83 4.80
C SER A 39 7.76 -5.34 4.62
N ALA A 40 8.94 -4.89 5.08
CA ALA A 40 9.38 -3.51 4.85
C ALA A 40 9.38 -3.13 3.35
N GLY A 41 9.86 -4.03 2.47
CA GLY A 41 9.83 -3.79 1.03
C GLY A 41 8.41 -3.72 0.42
N MET A 42 7.42 -4.38 1.04
CA MET A 42 6.02 -4.23 0.64
C MET A 42 5.45 -2.87 1.08
N HIS A 43 5.84 -2.37 2.26
CA HIS A 43 5.49 -1.02 2.68
C HIS A 43 6.07 0.05 1.73
N ASP A 44 7.32 -0.10 1.31
CA ASP A 44 7.94 0.81 0.34
C ASP A 44 7.22 0.77 -1.01
N ALA A 45 6.83 -0.42 -1.49
CA ALA A 45 6.06 -0.58 -2.71
C ALA A 45 4.67 0.11 -2.62
N LEU A 46 3.95 -0.09 -1.52
CA LEU A 46 2.64 0.56 -1.27
C LEU A 46 2.75 2.08 -1.26
N ALA A 47 3.77 2.62 -0.59
CA ALA A 47 4.04 4.06 -0.61
C ALA A 47 4.38 4.56 -2.02
N GLY A 48 5.07 3.76 -2.83
CA GLY A 48 5.32 4.02 -4.24
C GLY A 48 4.03 4.10 -5.06
N TYR A 49 3.12 3.13 -4.91
CA TYR A 49 1.83 3.09 -5.61
C TYR A 49 0.93 4.27 -5.24
N TYR A 50 0.84 4.60 -3.95
CA TYR A 50 0.13 5.80 -3.47
C TYR A 50 0.65 7.07 -4.15
N ARG A 51 1.98 7.26 -4.18
CA ARG A 51 2.60 8.44 -4.81
C ARG A 51 2.42 8.47 -6.33
N ALA A 52 2.28 7.31 -6.97
CA ALA A 52 1.96 7.19 -8.38
C ALA A 52 0.47 7.46 -8.70
N GLY A 53 -0.36 7.71 -7.67
CA GLY A 53 -1.77 8.05 -7.83
C GLY A 53 -2.68 6.86 -8.06
N LEU A 54 -2.22 5.64 -7.77
CA LEU A 54 -3.07 4.44 -7.85
C LEU A 54 -4.18 4.50 -6.81
N THR A 55 -5.31 3.91 -7.15
CA THR A 55 -6.35 3.58 -6.17
C THR A 55 -5.89 2.43 -5.27
N PRO A 56 -6.49 2.27 -4.07
CA PRO A 56 -6.14 1.16 -3.18
C PRO A 56 -6.31 -0.21 -3.84
N SER A 57 -7.35 -0.42 -4.66
CA SER A 57 -7.58 -1.66 -5.39
C SER A 57 -6.49 -1.94 -6.43
N GLU A 58 -6.09 -0.94 -7.22
CA GLU A 58 -4.98 -1.09 -8.17
C GLU A 58 -3.66 -1.39 -7.45
N GLY A 59 -3.41 -0.75 -6.30
CA GLY A 59 -2.25 -1.03 -5.46
C GLY A 59 -2.26 -2.46 -4.90
N ALA A 60 -3.44 -2.95 -4.52
CA ALA A 60 -3.63 -4.32 -4.05
C ALA A 60 -3.31 -5.34 -5.15
N GLU A 61 -3.86 -5.15 -6.35
CA GLU A 61 -3.59 -6.00 -7.51
C GLU A 61 -2.10 -5.99 -7.89
N ALA A 62 -1.51 -4.80 -7.99
CA ALA A 62 -0.09 -4.65 -8.36
C ALA A 62 0.84 -5.39 -7.38
N LEU A 63 0.54 -5.33 -6.08
CA LEU A 63 1.40 -5.90 -5.05
C LEU A 63 1.15 -7.39 -4.80
N PHE A 64 -0.12 -7.81 -4.78
CA PHE A 64 -0.53 -9.10 -4.26
C PHE A 64 -0.97 -10.09 -5.34
N ALA A 65 -1.52 -9.63 -6.47
CA ALA A 65 -1.93 -10.53 -7.55
C ALA A 65 -0.73 -11.11 -8.32
N THR A 66 0.41 -10.41 -8.33
CA THR A 66 1.62 -10.81 -9.08
C THR A 66 2.53 -11.79 -8.32
N ARG A 67 2.22 -12.11 -7.07
CA ARG A 67 3.04 -12.96 -6.18
C ARG A 67 2.46 -14.35 -5.89
N GLN A 68 1.47 -14.80 -6.66
CA GLN A 68 0.89 -16.15 -6.54
C GLN A 68 1.77 -17.23 -7.15
#